data_AF-A0A9K3D1K2-F1
#
_entry.id   AF-A0A9K3D1K2-F1
#
_cell.length_a   1.000
_cell.length_b   1.000
_cell.length_c   1.000
_cell.angle_alpha   90.00
_cell.angle_beta   90.00
_cell.angle_gamma   90.00
#
_symmetry.space_group_name_H-M   'P 1'
#
loop_
_entity.id
_entity.type
_entity.pdbx_description
1 polymer ?
#
loop_
_entity_poly.entity_id
_entity_poly.type
_entity_poly.pdbx_seq_one_letter_code
_entity_poly.pdbx_strand_id
1 'polypeptide(L)'
;MTRAFYKGGRGALVVGDLAAVNMLGPVADWKADLDKKACSPHREPLPAVLLANKVDLPDVQLDAEGLNDFAQLHRFTRWFDTSAKTGYHLTEALEALCVSILDLECQATDRDTSTVESDDENEGTVDPSAPSGSELSMDSKGCGC
;
A
#
# COMPACT_ATOMS: atom_id res chain seq x y z
N MET A 1 -6.66 13.37 18.81
CA MET A 1 -5.55 14.36 18.75
C MET A 1 -5.75 15.37 17.61
N THR A 2 -4.90 16.41 17.47
CA THR A 2 -4.97 17.33 16.31
C THR A 2 -4.30 16.72 15.08
N ARG A 3 -4.75 17.10 13.86
CA ARG A 3 -4.21 16.58 12.59
C ARG A 3 -2.71 16.84 12.39
N ALA A 4 -2.16 17.85 13.06
CA ALA A 4 -0.75 18.24 12.93
C ALA A 4 0.22 17.11 13.32
N PHE A 5 -0.12 16.28 14.30
CA PHE A 5 0.73 15.18 14.77
C PHE A 5 0.82 14.00 13.81
N TYR A 6 -0.08 13.92 12.83
CA TYR A 6 -0.13 12.84 11.84
C TYR A 6 0.54 13.22 10.51
N LYS A 7 0.88 14.51 10.34
CA LYS A 7 1.35 15.04 9.05
C LYS A 7 2.70 14.43 8.71
N GLY A 8 2.78 13.80 7.54
CA GLY A 8 4.01 13.18 7.04
C GLY A 8 4.31 11.78 7.61
N GLY A 9 3.42 11.24 8.45
CA GLY A 9 3.54 9.84 8.90
C GLY A 9 3.50 8.87 7.73
N ARG A 10 4.32 7.82 7.81
CA ARG A 10 4.39 6.72 6.83
C ARG A 10 3.87 5.40 7.37
N GLY A 11 3.82 5.25 8.68
CA GLY A 11 3.19 4.13 9.37
C GLY A 11 2.87 4.52 10.81
N ALA A 12 2.22 3.63 11.54
CA ALA A 12 1.82 3.87 12.91
C ALA A 12 1.95 2.62 13.78
N LEU A 13 2.24 2.84 15.06
CA LEU A 13 2.03 1.88 16.12
C LEU A 13 0.83 2.34 16.93
N VAL A 14 -0.16 1.47 17.11
CA VAL A 14 -1.27 1.70 18.04
C VAL A 14 -1.05 0.79 19.23
N VAL A 15 -0.90 1.38 20.41
CA VAL A 15 -0.54 0.64 21.62
C VAL A 15 -1.78 0.48 22.48
N GLY A 16 -2.13 -0.77 22.77
CA GLY A 16 -3.09 -1.10 23.81
C GLY A 16 -2.38 -1.54 25.09
N ASP A 17 -3.05 -1.34 26.22
CA ASP A 17 -2.60 -1.76 27.54
C ASP A 17 -3.34 -3.02 27.98
N LEU A 18 -2.64 -4.15 28.11
CA LEU A 18 -3.28 -5.41 28.51
C LEU A 18 -3.77 -5.40 29.95
N ALA A 19 -3.25 -4.51 30.81
CA ALA A 19 -3.74 -4.37 32.18
C ALA A 19 -5.00 -3.50 32.29
N ALA A 20 -5.43 -2.86 31.20
CA ALA A 20 -6.64 -2.06 31.21
C ALA A 20 -7.88 -2.96 31.15
N VAL A 21 -8.93 -2.57 31.89
CA VAL A 21 -10.23 -3.26 31.90
C VAL A 21 -10.84 -3.35 30.50
N ASN A 22 -10.57 -2.36 29.64
CA ASN A 22 -10.99 -2.36 28.24
C ASN A 22 -9.89 -1.74 27.36
N MET A 23 -9.13 -2.59 26.69
CA MET A 23 -8.11 -2.18 25.72
C MET A 23 -8.71 -1.87 24.34
N LEU A 24 -9.62 -2.70 23.85
CA LEU A 24 -10.02 -2.72 22.44
C LEU A 24 -10.82 -1.48 22.03
N GLY A 25 -11.66 -0.94 22.91
CA GLY A 25 -12.44 0.27 22.64
C GLY A 25 -11.56 1.48 22.29
N PRO A 26 -10.68 1.93 23.20
CA PRO A 26 -9.76 3.03 22.92
C PRO A 26 -8.83 2.78 21.73
N VAL A 27 -8.36 1.55 21.55
CA VAL A 27 -7.51 1.18 20.40
C VAL A 27 -8.26 1.37 19.07
N ALA A 28 -9.53 0.96 19.00
CA ALA A 28 -10.36 1.15 17.82
C ALA A 28 -10.58 2.65 17.54
N ASP A 29 -10.81 3.46 18.57
CA ASP A 29 -10.94 4.92 18.43
C ASP A 29 -9.65 5.55 17.88
N TRP A 30 -8.49 5.13 18.37
CA TRP A 30 -7.20 5.59 17.86
C TRP A 30 -6.96 5.18 16.41
N LYS A 31 -7.32 3.95 16.04
CA LYS A 31 -7.21 3.47 14.66
C LYS A 31 -8.12 4.25 13.73
N ALA A 32 -9.36 4.51 14.13
CA ALA A 32 -10.29 5.32 13.36
C ALA A 32 -9.82 6.79 13.23
N ASP A 33 -9.25 7.37 14.29
CA ASP A 33 -8.68 8.73 14.24
C ASP A 33 -7.48 8.82 13.30
N LEU A 34 -6.61 7.80 13.32
CA LEU A 34 -5.48 7.65 12.42
C LEU A 34 -5.95 7.58 10.96
N ASP A 35 -6.85 6.66 10.64
CA ASP A 35 -7.34 6.44 9.28
C ASP A 35 -8.04 7.68 8.70
N LYS A 36 -8.67 8.48 9.56
CA LYS A 36 -9.34 9.73 9.16
C LYS A 36 -8.37 10.86 8.85
N LYS A 37 -7.21 10.90 9.52
CA LYS A 37 -6.32 12.07 9.55
C LYS A 37 -5.01 11.87 8.79
N ALA A 38 -4.62 10.62 8.59
CA ALA A 38 -3.36 10.22 8.00
C ALA A 38 -3.61 9.29 6.80
N CYS A 39 -2.98 9.60 5.68
CA CYS A 39 -2.95 8.75 4.51
C CYS A 39 -1.60 8.90 3.82
N SER A 40 -1.22 7.89 3.05
CA SER A 40 -0.06 7.95 2.18
C SER A 40 -0.26 9.05 1.12
N PRO A 41 0.81 9.51 0.43
CA PRO A 41 0.68 10.44 -0.69
C PRO A 41 -0.30 9.96 -1.77
N HIS A 42 -0.45 8.64 -1.91
CA HIS A 42 -1.34 7.97 -2.85
C HIS A 42 -2.76 7.75 -2.29
N ARG A 43 -3.11 8.40 -1.18
CA ARG A 43 -4.41 8.33 -0.49
C ARG A 43 -4.80 6.96 0.05
N GLU A 44 -3.83 6.07 0.22
CA GLU A 44 -4.04 4.78 0.87
C GLU A 44 -3.89 4.92 2.40
N PRO A 45 -4.59 4.12 3.22
CA PRO A 45 -4.41 4.10 4.67
C PRO A 45 -2.95 3.79 5.03
N LEU A 46 -2.45 4.39 6.12
CA LEU A 46 -1.11 4.06 6.59
C LEU A 46 -1.05 2.64 7.15
N PRO A 47 0.05 1.89 6.92
CA PRO A 47 0.30 0.63 7.59
C PRO A 47 0.36 0.88 9.09
N ALA A 48 -0.37 0.06 9.84
CA ALA A 48 -0.49 0.20 11.28
C ALA A 48 -0.31 -1.15 11.95
N VAL A 49 0.51 -1.20 12.98
CA VAL A 49 0.73 -2.40 13.80
C VAL A 49 0.15 -2.18 15.19
N LEU A 50 -0.61 -3.16 15.68
CA LEU A 50 -1.19 -3.16 17.03
C LEU A 50 -0.19 -3.75 18.02
N LEU A 51 0.12 -3.04 19.09
CA LEU A 51 0.94 -3.54 20.19
C LEU A 51 0.07 -3.84 21.41
N ALA A 52 -0.06 -5.12 21.74
CA ALA A 52 -0.65 -5.58 22.98
C ALA A 52 0.38 -5.52 24.11
N ASN A 53 0.51 -4.36 24.74
CA ASN A 53 1.63 -4.06 25.64
C ASN A 53 1.38 -4.52 27.09
N LYS A 54 2.47 -4.66 27.85
CA LYS A 54 2.55 -5.11 29.25
C LYS A 54 2.27 -6.60 29.45
N VAL A 55 2.69 -7.43 28.49
CA VAL A 55 2.60 -8.90 28.62
C VAL A 55 3.45 -9.46 29.79
N ASP A 56 4.34 -8.65 30.37
CA ASP A 56 5.14 -9.03 31.55
C ASP A 56 4.37 -9.04 32.88
N LEU A 57 3.13 -8.53 32.91
CA LEU A 57 2.33 -8.48 34.13
C LEU A 57 1.67 -9.83 34.42
N PRO A 58 1.68 -10.31 35.69
CA PRO A 58 1.21 -11.65 36.03
C PRO A 58 -0.31 -11.83 35.89
N ASP A 59 -1.09 -10.76 36.03
CA ASP A 59 -2.56 -10.80 35.99
C ASP A 59 -3.14 -10.56 34.58
N VAL A 60 -2.27 -10.44 33.57
CA VAL A 60 -2.66 -10.22 32.19
C VAL A 60 -2.88 -11.56 31.48
N GLN A 61 -4.00 -11.68 30.76
CA GLN A 61 -4.25 -12.78 29.84
C GLN A 61 -4.31 -12.25 28.42
N LEU A 62 -3.61 -12.93 27.51
CA LEU A 62 -3.58 -12.60 26.09
C LEU A 62 -4.60 -13.47 25.34
N ASP A 63 -5.63 -12.84 24.78
CA ASP A 63 -6.55 -13.48 23.85
C ASP A 63 -6.04 -13.30 22.41
N ALA A 64 -5.18 -14.22 21.97
CA ALA A 64 -4.53 -14.14 20.67
C ALA A 64 -5.52 -14.26 19.49
N GLU A 65 -6.58 -15.07 19.63
CA GLU A 65 -7.60 -15.26 18.60
C GLU A 65 -8.45 -13.99 18.48
N GLY A 66 -8.95 -13.46 19.59
CA GLY A 66 -9.69 -12.21 19.61
C GLY A 66 -8.88 -11.02 19.10
N LEU A 67 -7.57 -10.96 19.41
CA LEU A 67 -6.67 -9.93 18.87
C LEU A 67 -6.44 -10.09 17.37
N ASN A 68 -6.33 -11.31 16.87
CA ASN A 68 -6.24 -11.56 15.44
C ASN A 68 -7.50 -11.09 14.69
N ASP A 69 -8.69 -11.44 15.21
CA ASP A 69 -9.96 -11.03 14.62
C ASP A 69 -10.14 -9.50 14.67
N PHE A 70 -9.78 -8.89 15.80
CA PHE A 70 -9.79 -7.44 15.96
C PHE A 70 -8.82 -6.75 14.99
N ALA A 71 -7.61 -7.28 14.84
CA ALA A 71 -6.60 -6.75 13.92
C ALA A 71 -7.10 -6.78 12.46
N GLN A 72 -7.72 -7.90 12.05
CA GLN A 72 -8.30 -8.03 10.71
C GLN A 72 -9.48 -7.08 10.50
N LEU A 73 -10.41 -7.01 11.47
CA LEU A 73 -11.59 -6.15 11.40
C LEU A 73 -11.22 -4.66 11.24
N HIS A 74 -10.21 -4.20 11.98
CA HIS A 74 -9.75 -2.81 11.97
C HIS A 74 -8.61 -2.53 10.99
N ARG A 75 -8.25 -3.50 10.15
CA ARG A 75 -7.21 -3.39 9.11
C ARG A 75 -5.85 -2.96 9.69
N PHE A 76 -5.45 -3.59 10.78
CA PHE A 76 -4.07 -3.59 11.21
C PHE A 76 -3.27 -4.55 10.32
N THR A 77 -2.03 -4.18 10.00
CA THR A 77 -1.14 -5.02 9.20
C THR A 77 -0.73 -6.27 9.98
N ARG A 78 -0.41 -6.10 11.26
CA ARG A 78 -0.09 -7.17 12.22
C ARG A 78 -0.38 -6.71 13.65
N TRP A 79 -0.35 -7.65 14.59
CA TRP A 79 -0.31 -7.36 16.02
C TRP A 79 0.83 -8.13 16.69
N PHE A 80 1.33 -7.60 17.81
CA PHE A 80 2.37 -8.22 18.63
C PHE A 80 2.04 -8.03 20.11
N ASP A 81 2.20 -9.07 20.92
CA ASP A 81 2.29 -8.94 22.37
C ASP A 81 3.67 -8.39 22.74
N THR A 82 3.71 -7.33 23.53
CA THR A 82 4.95 -6.60 23.79
C THR A 82 5.12 -6.29 25.27
N SER A 83 6.37 -6.12 25.68
CA SER A 83 6.67 -5.51 26.97
C SER A 83 7.67 -4.39 26.78
N ALA A 84 7.19 -3.16 26.97
CA ALA A 84 8.07 -1.99 27.03
C ALA A 84 9.11 -2.07 28.17
N LYS A 85 8.84 -2.87 29.21
CA LYS A 85 9.75 -3.05 30.36
C LYS A 85 10.94 -3.93 30.03
N THR A 86 10.71 -5.04 29.33
CA THR A 86 11.76 -6.02 29.01
C THR A 86 12.32 -5.87 27.61
N GLY A 87 11.64 -5.12 26.74
CA GLY A 87 11.95 -5.02 25.31
C GLY A 87 11.35 -6.15 24.47
N TYR A 88 10.57 -7.06 25.08
CA TYR A 88 10.01 -8.22 24.40
C TYR A 88 9.16 -7.81 23.19
N HIS A 89 9.45 -8.41 22.03
CA HIS A 89 8.79 -8.26 20.72
C HIS A 89 8.75 -6.83 20.13
N LEU A 90 9.43 -5.85 20.74
CA LEU A 90 9.44 -4.49 20.21
C LEU A 90 10.21 -4.39 18.88
N THR A 91 11.33 -5.11 18.76
CA THR A 91 12.17 -5.09 17.55
C THR A 91 11.40 -5.69 16.37
N GLU A 92 10.81 -6.86 16.56
CA GLU A 92 10.03 -7.58 15.56
C GLU A 92 8.82 -6.76 15.11
N ALA A 93 8.16 -6.07 16.05
CA ALA A 93 7.04 -5.18 15.72
C ALA A 93 7.46 -3.96 14.89
N LEU A 94 8.60 -3.35 15.21
CA LEU A 94 9.15 -2.23 14.46
C LEU A 94 9.63 -2.66 13.08
N GLU A 95 10.34 -3.79 12.98
CA GLU A 95 10.78 -4.37 11.72
C GLU A 95 9.59 -4.69 10.81
N ALA A 96 8.54 -5.31 11.34
CA ALA A 96 7.32 -5.59 10.58
C ALA A 96 6.65 -4.32 10.05
N LEU A 97 6.63 -3.24 10.85
CA LEU A 97 6.12 -1.96 10.40
C LEU A 97 6.99 -1.37 9.28
N CYS A 98 8.32 -1.38 9.44
CA CYS A 98 9.26 -0.88 8.42
C CYS A 98 9.10 -1.63 7.08
N VAL A 99 9.01 -2.96 7.12
CA VAL A 99 8.76 -3.78 5.91
C VAL A 99 7.44 -3.36 5.25
N SER A 100 6.37 -3.20 6.04
CA SER A 100 5.06 -2.81 5.52
C SER A 100 5.06 -1.40 4.89
N ILE A 101 5.85 -0.47 5.43
CA ILE A 101 6.03 0.86 4.86
C ILE A 101 6.76 0.77 3.52
N LEU A 102 7.87 0.03 3.46
CA LEU A 102 8.66 -0.14 2.25
C LEU A 102 7.85 -0.83 1.14
N ASP A 103 7.09 -1.87 1.48
CA ASP A 103 6.23 -2.59 0.54
C ASP A 103 5.16 -1.66 -0.08
N LEU A 104 4.59 -0.77 0.74
CA LEU A 104 3.62 0.23 0.27
C LEU A 104 4.26 1.26 -0.67
N GLU A 105 5.47 1.71 -0.35
CA GLU A 105 6.21 2.68 -1.17
C GLU A 105 6.67 2.07 -2.51
N CYS A 106 7.11 0.80 -2.52
CA CYS A 106 7.47 0.08 -3.75
C CYS A 106 6.26 -0.12 -4.69
N GLN A 107 5.09 -0.47 -4.14
CA GLN A 107 3.87 -0.63 -4.96
C GLN A 107 3.41 0.68 -5.60
N ALA A 108 3.73 1.82 -4.98
CA ALA A 108 3.37 3.12 -5.51
C ALA A 108 4.24 3.52 -6.71
N THR A 109 5.53 3.19 -6.71
CA THR A 109 6.46 3.53 -7.80
C THR A 109 6.17 2.78 -9.10
N ASP A 110 5.63 1.56 -9.01
CA ASP A 110 5.31 0.76 -10.19
C ASP A 110 4.08 1.30 -10.95
N ARG A 111 3.14 1.95 -10.26
CA ARG A 111 1.92 2.50 -10.87
C ARG A 111 2.19 3.74 -11.73
N ASP A 112 3.18 4.55 -11.36
CA ASP A 112 3.49 5.79 -12.08
C ASP A 112 4.25 5.54 -13.41
N THR A 113 4.85 4.37 -13.61
CA THR A 113 5.63 4.04 -14.83
C THR A 113 4.76 3.49 -15.99
N SER A 114 3.49 3.17 -15.76
CA SER A 114 2.63 2.48 -16.74
C SER A 114 1.84 3.39 -17.69
N THR A 115 2.16 4.68 -17.79
CA THR A 115 1.43 5.66 -18.64
C THR A 115 2.22 6.24 -19.81
N VAL A 116 3.32 5.61 -20.25
CA VAL A 116 3.95 6.00 -21.52
C VAL A 116 3.08 5.57 -22.70
N GLU A 117 2.58 6.61 -23.37
CA GLU A 117 1.73 6.66 -24.55
C GLU A 117 2.32 5.85 -25.72
N SER A 118 1.49 4.98 -26.31
CA SER A 118 1.68 4.49 -27.66
C SER A 118 1.10 5.54 -28.61
N ASP A 119 1.90 6.54 -28.96
CA ASP A 119 1.62 7.41 -30.10
C ASP A 119 2.32 6.86 -31.36
N ASP A 120 1.45 6.64 -32.35
CA ASP A 120 1.68 6.20 -33.71
C ASP A 120 2.40 7.32 -34.49
N GLU A 121 3.63 7.10 -34.96
CA GLU A 121 4.24 7.91 -36.03
C GLU A 121 4.56 7.02 -37.24
N ASN A 122 3.58 6.96 -38.15
CA ASN A 122 3.78 6.73 -39.57
C ASN A 122 4.27 8.05 -40.23
N GLU A 123 5.43 8.04 -40.90
CA GLU A 123 5.56 8.34 -42.36
C GLU A 123 7.02 8.63 -42.81
N GLY A 124 7.46 7.91 -43.87
CA GLY A 124 8.52 8.30 -44.83
C GLY A 124 9.96 7.90 -44.48
N THR A 125 10.80 7.30 -45.34
CA THR A 125 10.83 7.32 -46.80
C THR A 125 11.89 6.35 -47.37
N VAL A 126 11.62 5.85 -48.59
CA VAL A 126 12.51 5.43 -49.70
C VAL A 126 13.37 4.15 -49.65
N ASP A 127 12.85 3.11 -50.34
CA ASP A 127 13.56 2.03 -51.04
C ASP A 127 14.31 2.55 -52.29
N PRO A 128 15.52 2.04 -52.59
CA PRO A 128 16.02 2.06 -53.97
C PRO A 128 16.36 0.64 -54.45
N SER A 129 15.43 0.03 -55.19
CA SER A 129 15.71 -1.11 -56.08
C SER A 129 15.46 -0.71 -57.54
N ALA A 130 16.50 -0.85 -58.36
CA ALA A 130 16.58 -0.43 -59.76
C ALA A 130 15.93 -1.44 -60.74
N PRO A 131 15.73 -1.07 -62.03
CA PRO A 131 14.55 -1.44 -62.82
C PRO A 131 14.74 -2.56 -63.85
N SER A 132 13.61 -3.14 -64.27
CA SER A 132 13.33 -3.82 -65.55
C SER A 132 11.79 -3.89 -65.61
N GLY A 133 11.03 -3.52 -66.63
CA GLY A 133 11.20 -3.34 -68.06
C GLY A 133 9.84 -3.71 -68.68
N SER A 134 9.34 -2.90 -69.63
CA SER A 134 8.15 -3.12 -70.51
C SER A 134 6.74 -3.21 -69.86
N GLU A 135 5.61 -2.85 -70.48
CA GLU A 135 5.16 -1.89 -71.50
C GLU A 135 3.60 -2.03 -71.48
N LEU A 136 2.87 -1.05 -72.05
CA LEU A 136 1.49 -1.13 -72.57
C LEU A 136 0.25 -1.01 -71.64
N SER A 137 -0.28 0.23 -71.63
CA SER A 137 -1.62 0.69 -72.06
C SER A 137 -2.94 0.13 -71.48
N MET A 138 -3.77 1.09 -71.01
CA MET A 138 -5.24 1.29 -71.17
C MET A 138 -6.16 0.07 -70.98
N ASP A 139 -7.14 0.08 -70.06
CA ASP A 139 -8.47 0.69 -70.22
C ASP A 139 -9.27 0.60 -68.88
N SER A 140 -9.90 1.67 -68.39
CA SER A 140 -11.32 2.04 -68.53
C SER A 140 -12.37 1.15 -67.81
N LYS A 141 -13.09 1.79 -66.86
CA LYS A 141 -14.47 1.54 -66.37
C LYS A 141 -14.76 0.42 -65.36
N GLY A 142 -15.49 0.80 -64.30
CA GLY A 142 -16.44 -0.10 -63.63
C GLY A 142 -16.78 0.23 -62.19
N CYS A 143 -17.69 1.18 -61.96
CA CYS A 143 -18.41 1.37 -60.69
C CYS A 143 -19.43 0.24 -60.51
N GLY A 144 -19.59 -0.26 -59.27
CA GLY A 144 -20.67 -1.18 -58.93
C GLY A 144 -20.69 -1.58 -57.46
N CYS A 145 -21.58 -0.89 -56.72
CA CYS A 145 -22.26 -1.24 -55.46
C CYS A 145 -21.45 -1.72 -54.24
#